data_AF-F8PS39-F1
#
_entry.id   AF-F8PS39-F1
#
_cell.length_a   1.000
_cell.length_b   1.000
_cell.length_c   1.000
_cell.angle_alpha   90.00
_cell.angle_beta   90.00
_cell.angle_gamma   90.00
#
_symmetry.space_group_name_H-M   'P 1'
#
loop_
_entity.id
_entity.type
_entity.pdbx_description
1 polymer ?
#
loop_
_entity_poly.entity_id
_entity_poly.type
_entity_poly.pdbx_seq_one_letter_code
_entity_poly.pdbx_strand_id
1 'polypeptide(L)'
;MTAARENGIRSWMIEHGWEAEVNYFTWDFIAKLPIISAPKLLTPRALGTISKPLNEWMDNLRNIRLEETVYSPRRRILMETYKVYLRMSPQAGDSCELMPHVADVAAFKPFDDIIKSPSDVVVNASTFLAAFPQLPTLVSNWRQKIDRDLVDTCINLRSPYLPPAPAEEYSSILSRLRLAVSVFAFHDDVNFFSSRSPRHMLLYPDILRFRTFIEPCRFSHFNHTPNATSIAQKIMGGHPWSVCRSGRRPSTVKYFSEAASIIHACGMDPSTATVNDMNRLDPRLRCDICIVSKHQTVVMTWRTAVGVGL
;
A
#
# COMPACT_ATOMS: atom_id res chain seq x y z
N MET A 1 -8.38 44.55 14.43
CA MET A 1 -6.96 44.20 14.18
C MET A 1 -6.81 42.92 13.35
N THR A 2 -7.65 41.90 13.54
CA THR A 2 -7.57 40.61 12.82
C THR A 2 -7.69 40.75 11.30
N ALA A 3 -8.63 41.57 10.80
CA ALA A 3 -8.83 41.79 9.37
C ALA A 3 -7.60 42.37 8.62
N ALA A 4 -6.82 43.25 9.27
CA ALA A 4 -5.62 43.83 8.66
C ALA A 4 -4.49 42.79 8.50
N ARG A 5 -4.35 41.89 9.48
CA ARG A 5 -3.41 40.76 9.40
C ARG A 5 -3.82 39.80 8.29
N GLU A 6 -5.08 39.40 8.27
CA GLU A 6 -5.63 38.49 7.26
C GLU A 6 -5.40 39.02 5.85
N ASN A 7 -5.75 40.28 5.59
CA ASN A 7 -5.52 40.91 4.29
C ASN A 7 -4.03 40.95 3.92
N GLY A 8 -3.14 41.28 4.87
CA GLY A 8 -1.70 41.29 4.62
C GLY A 8 -1.14 39.91 4.26
N ILE A 9 -1.60 38.85 4.94
CA ILE A 9 -1.22 37.46 4.63
C ILE A 9 -1.78 37.05 3.26
N ARG A 10 -3.02 37.44 2.94
CA ARG A 10 -3.64 37.16 1.63
C ARG A 10 -2.86 37.79 0.48
N SER A 11 -2.50 39.06 0.59
CA SER A 11 -1.69 39.75 -0.42
C SER A 11 -0.33 39.08 -0.60
N TRP A 12 0.34 38.75 0.51
CA TRP A 12 1.61 38.01 0.47
C TRP A 12 1.46 36.67 -0.25
N MET A 13 0.38 35.91 0.01
CA MET A 13 0.13 34.63 -0.66
C MET A 13 -0.02 34.80 -2.19
N ILE A 14 -0.79 35.79 -2.63
CA ILE A 14 -0.99 36.08 -4.05
C ILE A 14 0.34 36.45 -4.72
N GLU A 15 1.12 37.34 -4.10
CA GLU A 15 2.45 37.74 -4.58
C GLU A 15 3.44 36.56 -4.69
N HIS A 16 3.25 35.51 -3.87
CA HIS A 16 4.09 34.30 -3.88
C HIS A 16 3.52 33.17 -4.75
N GLY A 17 2.53 33.46 -5.62
CA GLY A 17 2.03 32.52 -6.61
C GLY A 17 1.03 31.49 -6.06
N TRP A 18 0.37 31.79 -4.94
CA TRP A 18 -0.66 30.93 -4.34
C TRP A 18 -2.10 31.28 -4.74
N GLU A 19 -2.27 32.18 -5.71
CA GLU A 19 -3.60 32.67 -6.12
C GLU A 19 -4.55 31.54 -6.52
N ALA A 20 -4.06 30.54 -7.27
CA ALA A 20 -4.87 29.40 -7.68
C ALA A 20 -5.41 28.60 -6.49
N GLU A 21 -4.60 28.39 -5.44
CA GLU A 21 -5.01 27.71 -4.22
C GLU A 21 -5.99 28.57 -3.40
N VAL A 22 -5.74 29.87 -3.31
CA VAL A 22 -6.64 30.82 -2.60
C VAL A 22 -8.03 30.86 -3.25
N ASN A 23 -8.08 30.88 -4.58
CA ASN A 23 -9.34 30.89 -5.33
C ASN A 23 -10.06 29.54 -5.24
N TYR A 24 -9.33 28.42 -5.28
CA TYR A 24 -9.93 27.09 -5.23
C TYR A 24 -10.54 26.75 -3.86
N PHE A 25 -9.80 26.98 -2.77
CA PHE A 25 -10.26 26.63 -1.42
C PHE A 25 -11.10 27.73 -0.76
N THR A 26 -11.15 28.92 -1.34
CA THR A 26 -11.70 30.16 -0.77
C THR A 26 -10.89 30.71 0.41
N TRP A 27 -10.91 32.02 0.55
CA TRP A 27 -10.24 32.69 1.67
C TRP A 27 -10.84 32.29 3.03
N ASP A 28 -12.15 32.08 3.12
CA ASP A 28 -12.83 31.74 4.38
C ASP A 28 -12.39 30.39 4.95
N PHE A 29 -12.03 29.43 4.07
CA PHE A 29 -11.41 28.19 4.50
C PHE A 29 -9.98 28.42 5.01
N ILE A 30 -9.20 29.21 4.27
CA ILE A 30 -7.79 29.45 4.57
C ILE A 30 -7.60 30.25 5.85
N ALA A 31 -8.39 31.31 6.05
CA ALA A 31 -8.31 32.20 7.20
C ALA A 31 -8.58 31.50 8.55
N LYS A 32 -9.21 30.32 8.54
CA LYS A 32 -9.43 29.49 9.75
C LYS A 32 -8.16 28.93 10.35
N LEU A 33 -7.04 28.93 9.61
CA LEU A 33 -5.75 28.53 10.16
C LEU A 33 -5.37 29.39 11.37
N PRO A 34 -5.02 28.78 12.53
CA PRO A 34 -4.64 29.53 13.73
C PRO A 34 -3.47 30.49 13.52
N ILE A 35 -2.55 30.17 12.60
CA ILE A 35 -1.39 31.04 12.29
C ILE A 35 -1.81 32.33 11.56
N ILE A 36 -2.95 32.29 10.86
CA ILE A 36 -3.51 33.41 10.09
C ILE A 36 -4.41 34.25 11.00
N SER A 37 -5.32 33.62 11.73
CA SER A 37 -6.29 34.30 12.62
C SER A 37 -5.72 34.79 13.95
N ALA A 38 -4.41 34.62 14.20
CA ALA A 38 -3.75 35.07 15.42
C ALA A 38 -3.95 36.59 15.65
N PRO A 39 -4.26 37.06 16.87
CA PRO A 39 -4.54 38.46 17.16
C PRO A 39 -3.31 39.40 17.08
N LYS A 40 -2.12 38.86 16.77
CA LYS A 40 -0.85 39.61 16.74
C LYS A 40 -0.70 40.38 15.43
N LEU A 41 -0.20 41.62 15.52
CA LEU A 41 0.12 42.44 14.34
C LEU A 41 1.09 41.69 13.40
N LEU A 42 0.83 41.77 12.08
CA LEU A 42 1.72 41.21 11.08
C LEU A 42 2.91 42.16 10.87
N THR A 43 4.05 41.85 11.49
CA THR A 43 5.32 42.54 11.24
C THR A 43 6.17 41.73 10.24
N PRO A 44 7.17 42.33 9.55
CA PRO A 44 8.06 41.59 8.66
C PRO A 44 8.74 40.40 9.37
N ARG A 45 9.14 40.59 10.63
CA ARG A 45 9.70 39.52 11.47
C ARG A 45 8.68 38.40 11.74
N ALA A 46 7.43 38.76 12.08
CA ALA A 46 6.38 37.78 12.32
C ALA A 46 6.00 37.01 11.04
N LEU A 47 5.99 37.69 9.89
CA LEU A 47 5.77 37.07 8.58
C LEU A 47 6.90 36.09 8.25
N GLY A 48 8.16 36.47 8.48
CA GLY A 48 9.31 35.58 8.34
C GLY A 48 9.16 34.29 9.17
N THR A 49 8.71 34.40 10.41
CA THR A 49 8.48 33.23 11.29
C THR A 49 7.37 32.30 10.78
N ILE A 50 6.26 32.85 10.26
CA ILE A 50 5.12 32.03 9.81
C ILE A 50 5.25 31.55 8.37
N SER A 51 6.14 32.13 7.57
CA SER A 51 6.29 31.84 6.14
C SER A 51 6.54 30.36 5.85
N LYS A 52 7.46 29.71 6.59
CA LYS A 52 7.79 28.29 6.43
C LYS A 52 6.58 27.36 6.67
N PRO A 53 5.95 27.36 7.85
CA PRO A 53 4.79 26.48 8.08
C PRO A 53 3.61 26.84 7.16
N LEU A 54 3.50 28.10 6.74
CA LEU A 54 2.48 28.51 5.77
C LEU A 54 2.75 27.95 4.37
N ASN A 55 3.99 28.00 3.89
CA ASN A 55 4.37 27.38 2.61
C ASN A 55 4.13 25.87 2.62
N GLU A 56 4.56 25.17 3.68
CA GLU A 56 4.33 23.72 3.82
C GLU A 56 2.84 23.36 3.75
N TRP A 57 1.99 24.19 4.36
CA TRP A 57 0.55 24.00 4.31
C TRP A 57 -0.05 24.34 2.94
N MET A 58 0.40 25.44 2.30
CA MET A 58 -0.04 25.82 0.96
C MET A 58 0.40 24.80 -0.11
N ASP A 59 1.57 24.20 0.03
CA ASP A 59 1.99 23.07 -0.81
C ASP A 59 1.06 21.87 -0.67
N ASN A 60 0.61 21.56 0.55
CA ASN A 60 -0.40 20.51 0.75
C ASN A 60 -1.73 20.86 0.05
N LEU A 61 -2.19 22.12 0.13
CA LEU A 61 -3.38 22.58 -0.60
C LEU A 61 -3.18 22.50 -2.12
N ARG A 62 -2.03 22.91 -2.64
CA ARG A 62 -1.68 22.79 -4.06
C ARG A 62 -1.74 21.34 -4.52
N ASN A 63 -1.18 20.41 -3.74
CA ASN A 63 -1.23 18.99 -4.05
C ASN A 63 -2.67 18.45 -4.06
N ILE A 64 -3.52 18.86 -3.11
CA ILE A 64 -4.94 18.49 -3.09
C ILE A 64 -5.64 19.02 -4.34
N ARG A 65 -5.48 20.31 -4.64
CA ARG A 65 -6.09 20.94 -5.82
C ARG A 65 -5.66 20.25 -7.10
N LEU A 66 -4.36 20.05 -7.31
CA LEU A 66 -3.84 19.36 -8.50
C LEU A 66 -4.35 17.93 -8.60
N GLU A 67 -4.40 17.21 -7.49
CA GLU A 67 -4.94 15.85 -7.49
C GLU A 67 -6.43 15.83 -7.85
N GLU A 68 -7.25 16.76 -7.35
CA GLU A 68 -8.69 16.81 -7.66
C GLU A 68 -8.97 17.26 -9.09
N THR A 69 -8.27 18.31 -9.53
CA THR A 69 -8.58 19.03 -10.78
C THR A 69 -7.84 18.49 -11.99
N VAL A 70 -6.62 17.96 -11.82
CA VAL A 70 -5.76 17.53 -12.92
C VAL A 70 -5.53 16.01 -12.88
N TYR A 71 -5.04 15.47 -11.77
CA TYR A 71 -4.57 14.08 -11.74
C TYR A 71 -5.71 13.08 -11.64
N SER A 72 -6.75 13.35 -10.85
CA SER A 72 -7.91 12.45 -10.69
C SER A 72 -8.63 12.18 -12.01
N PRO A 73 -8.95 13.18 -12.87
CA PRO A 73 -9.45 12.91 -14.22
C PRO A 73 -8.54 11.98 -15.03
N ARG A 74 -7.22 12.22 -15.00
CA ARG A 74 -6.23 11.40 -15.73
C ARG A 74 -6.12 9.98 -15.18
N ARG A 75 -6.20 9.80 -13.86
CA ARG A 75 -6.24 8.48 -13.21
C ARG A 75 -7.48 7.69 -13.63
N ARG A 76 -8.65 8.33 -13.77
CA ARG A 76 -9.86 7.65 -14.29
C ARG A 76 -9.65 7.17 -15.73
N ILE A 77 -9.01 7.98 -16.58
CA ILE A 77 -8.66 7.57 -17.95
C ILE A 77 -7.72 6.37 -17.93
N LEU A 78 -6.69 6.38 -17.08
CA LEU A 78 -5.80 5.23 -16.90
C LEU A 78 -6.56 3.99 -16.44
N MET A 79 -7.48 4.11 -15.46
CA MET A 79 -8.28 2.99 -14.98
C MET A 79 -9.09 2.33 -16.09
N GLU A 80 -9.80 3.12 -16.91
CA GLU A 80 -10.58 2.55 -18.01
C GLU A 80 -9.69 1.95 -19.09
N THR A 81 -8.58 2.63 -19.43
CA THR A 81 -7.61 2.10 -20.42
C THR A 81 -6.96 0.80 -19.93
N TYR A 82 -6.61 0.71 -18.65
CA TYR A 82 -6.02 -0.48 -18.06
C TYR A 82 -7.02 -1.64 -17.99
N LYS A 83 -8.29 -1.39 -17.67
CA LYS A 83 -9.34 -2.42 -17.76
C LYS A 83 -9.48 -2.98 -19.17
N VAL A 84 -9.37 -2.13 -20.19
CA VAL A 84 -9.38 -2.57 -21.59
C VAL A 84 -8.14 -3.42 -21.89
N TYR A 85 -6.95 -2.99 -21.47
CA TYR A 85 -5.72 -3.76 -21.60
C TYR A 85 -5.81 -5.15 -20.95
N LEU A 86 -6.34 -5.24 -19.72
CA LEU A 86 -6.50 -6.51 -18.99
C LEU A 86 -7.50 -7.49 -19.65
N ARG A 87 -8.35 -7.02 -20.56
CA ARG A 87 -9.27 -7.87 -21.33
C ARG A 87 -8.66 -8.36 -22.64
N MET A 88 -7.53 -7.80 -23.06
CA MET A 88 -6.82 -8.28 -24.24
C MET A 88 -6.22 -9.66 -23.94
N SER A 89 -6.13 -10.51 -24.96
CA SER A 89 -5.47 -11.80 -24.79
C SER A 89 -4.00 -11.59 -24.38
N PRO A 90 -3.47 -12.39 -23.44
CA PRO A 90 -2.05 -12.33 -23.09
C PRO A 90 -1.21 -12.46 -24.36
N GLN A 91 -0.23 -11.58 -24.52
CA GLN A 91 0.71 -11.66 -25.62
C GLN A 91 1.66 -12.84 -25.38
N ALA A 92 2.21 -13.40 -26.46
CA ALA A 92 3.22 -14.44 -26.36
C ALA A 92 4.44 -13.90 -25.60
N GLY A 93 4.68 -14.41 -24.39
CA GLY A 93 5.74 -13.94 -23.49
C GLY A 93 5.26 -13.29 -22.19
N ASP A 94 3.94 -13.09 -22.01
CA ASP A 94 3.39 -12.62 -20.73
C ASP A 94 3.57 -13.67 -19.64
N SER A 95 4.56 -13.46 -18.77
CA SER A 95 4.98 -14.42 -17.75
C SER A 95 4.33 -14.20 -16.38
N CYS A 96 3.49 -13.17 -16.22
CA CYS A 96 2.96 -12.79 -14.92
C CYS A 96 1.54 -13.31 -14.70
N GLU A 97 1.39 -14.30 -13.83
CA GLU A 97 0.08 -14.85 -13.42
C GLU A 97 -0.78 -13.82 -12.65
N LEU A 98 -0.15 -12.78 -12.09
CA LEU A 98 -0.81 -11.76 -11.28
C LEU A 98 -0.47 -10.35 -11.76
N MET A 99 -1.44 -9.69 -12.36
CA MET A 99 -1.30 -8.30 -12.76
C MET A 99 -1.37 -7.35 -11.55
N PRO A 100 -0.58 -6.26 -11.55
CA PRO A 100 -0.61 -5.26 -10.49
C PRO A 100 -1.96 -4.53 -10.44
N HIS A 101 -2.28 -3.96 -9.28
CA HIS A 101 -3.44 -3.08 -9.18
C HIS A 101 -3.21 -1.80 -9.99
N VAL A 102 -4.27 -1.12 -10.43
CA VAL A 102 -4.12 0.14 -11.18
C VAL A 102 -3.35 1.21 -10.41
N ALA A 103 -3.40 1.17 -9.07
CA ALA A 103 -2.65 2.07 -8.22
C ALA A 103 -1.12 1.85 -8.33
N ASP A 104 -0.67 0.61 -8.47
CA ASP A 104 0.73 0.30 -8.78
C ASP A 104 1.11 0.79 -10.17
N VAL A 105 0.25 0.52 -11.17
CA VAL A 105 0.48 0.97 -12.56
C VAL A 105 0.61 2.48 -12.63
N ALA A 106 -0.27 3.21 -11.93
CA ALA A 106 -0.23 4.67 -11.83
C ALA A 106 1.03 5.20 -11.14
N ALA A 107 1.71 4.38 -10.33
CA ALA A 107 2.97 4.71 -9.67
C ALA A 107 4.20 4.35 -10.52
N PHE A 108 4.05 3.58 -11.61
CA PHE A 108 5.14 3.33 -12.53
C PHE A 108 5.49 4.61 -13.30
N LYS A 109 6.79 4.88 -13.42
CA LYS A 109 7.28 6.15 -13.95
C LYS A 109 6.63 6.60 -15.28
N PRO A 110 6.51 5.75 -16.32
CA PRO A 110 5.88 6.19 -17.58
C PRO A 110 4.42 6.65 -17.42
N PHE A 111 3.68 6.04 -16.49
CA PHE A 111 2.29 6.39 -16.23
C PHE A 111 2.17 7.59 -15.28
N ASP A 112 3.03 7.66 -14.24
CA ASP A 112 3.10 8.79 -13.31
C ASP A 112 3.49 10.08 -14.03
N ASP A 113 4.45 10.02 -14.97
CA ASP A 113 4.87 11.15 -15.79
C ASP A 113 3.71 11.67 -16.67
N ILE A 114 2.87 10.77 -17.24
CA ILE A 114 1.66 11.16 -17.99
C ILE A 114 0.63 11.81 -17.05
N ILE A 115 0.37 11.20 -15.89
CA ILE A 115 -0.60 11.71 -14.91
C ILE A 115 -0.19 13.10 -14.43
N LYS A 116 1.09 13.29 -14.11
CA LYS A 116 1.67 14.52 -13.56
C LYS A 116 2.17 15.51 -14.60
N SER A 117 1.95 15.24 -15.89
CA SER A 117 2.27 16.19 -16.95
C SER A 117 1.63 17.58 -16.69
N PRO A 118 2.18 18.67 -17.26
CA PRO A 118 1.63 20.02 -17.07
C PRO A 118 0.11 20.10 -17.34
N SER A 119 -0.59 20.99 -16.66
CA SER A 119 -2.07 21.06 -16.69
C SER A 119 -2.65 21.46 -18.04
N ASP A 120 -1.86 22.13 -18.87
CA ASP A 120 -2.16 22.53 -20.25
C ASP A 120 -2.07 21.35 -21.24
N VAL A 121 -1.44 20.24 -20.85
CA VAL A 121 -1.37 19.03 -21.67
C VAL A 121 -2.69 18.26 -21.61
N VAL A 122 -3.32 18.09 -22.77
CA VAL A 122 -4.50 17.25 -22.93
C VAL A 122 -4.09 15.77 -22.87
N VAL A 123 -4.53 15.08 -21.83
CA VAL A 123 -4.28 13.64 -21.64
C VAL A 123 -5.56 12.87 -21.95
N ASN A 124 -5.45 11.87 -22.82
CA ASN A 124 -6.54 10.98 -23.19
C ASN A 124 -6.06 9.52 -23.21
N ALA A 125 -6.92 8.60 -23.66
CA ALA A 125 -6.59 7.17 -23.67
C ALA A 125 -5.36 6.85 -24.54
N SER A 126 -5.19 7.51 -25.71
CA SER A 126 -4.06 7.24 -26.60
C SER A 126 -2.72 7.67 -25.99
N THR A 127 -2.72 8.70 -25.13
CA THR A 127 -1.54 9.10 -24.35
C THR A 127 -1.03 7.93 -23.49
N PHE A 128 -1.93 7.20 -22.83
CA PHE A 128 -1.55 6.04 -22.02
C PHE A 128 -1.20 4.81 -22.86
N LEU A 129 -1.86 4.58 -24.01
CA LEU A 129 -1.56 3.46 -24.92
C LEU A 129 -0.08 3.39 -25.31
N ALA A 130 0.60 4.54 -25.45
CA ALA A 130 2.03 4.60 -25.73
C ALA A 130 2.93 4.05 -24.60
N ALA A 131 2.44 4.01 -23.36
CA ALA A 131 3.18 3.49 -22.20
C ALA A 131 2.97 1.97 -21.99
N PHE A 132 1.86 1.41 -22.45
CA PHE A 132 1.52 -0.01 -22.25
C PHE A 132 2.53 -1.02 -22.82
N PRO A 133 3.26 -0.76 -23.94
CA PRO A 133 4.32 -1.66 -24.38
C PRO A 133 5.42 -1.90 -23.35
N GLN A 134 5.63 -0.97 -22.41
CA GLN A 134 6.61 -1.12 -21.33
C GLN A 134 6.06 -1.91 -20.13
N LEU A 135 4.74 -2.11 -20.06
CA LEU A 135 4.07 -2.67 -18.90
C LEU A 135 4.57 -4.08 -18.53
N PRO A 136 4.80 -5.04 -19.45
CA PRO A 136 5.31 -6.36 -19.09
C PRO A 136 6.65 -6.30 -18.32
N THR A 137 7.56 -5.42 -18.75
CA THR A 137 8.85 -5.21 -18.08
C THR A 137 8.67 -4.59 -16.70
N LEU A 138 7.80 -3.57 -16.61
CA LEU A 138 7.49 -2.90 -15.34
C LEU A 138 6.85 -3.85 -14.33
N VAL A 139 5.94 -4.73 -14.78
CA VAL A 139 5.29 -5.77 -13.97
C VAL A 139 6.32 -6.77 -13.45
N SER A 140 7.26 -7.21 -14.29
CA SER A 140 8.34 -8.11 -13.87
C SER A 140 9.19 -7.47 -12.77
N ASN A 141 9.61 -6.21 -12.95
CA ASN A 141 10.42 -5.49 -11.97
C ASN A 141 9.66 -5.25 -10.65
N TRP A 142 8.39 -4.84 -10.75
CA TRP A 142 7.47 -4.68 -9.62
C TRP A 142 7.36 -5.99 -8.85
N ARG A 143 7.15 -7.11 -9.54
CA ARG A 143 7.02 -8.42 -8.90
C ARG A 143 8.31 -8.86 -8.20
N GLN A 144 9.46 -8.70 -8.86
CA GLN A 144 10.76 -9.01 -8.26
C GLN A 144 11.05 -8.15 -7.02
N LYS A 145 10.60 -6.89 -7.00
CA LYS A 145 10.70 -6.03 -5.82
C LYS A 145 9.84 -6.59 -4.68
N ILE A 146 8.58 -6.90 -4.94
CA ILE A 146 7.66 -7.45 -3.94
C ILE A 146 8.19 -8.75 -3.33
N ASP A 147 8.66 -9.66 -4.18
CA ASP A 147 9.16 -10.94 -3.74
C ASP A 147 10.43 -10.79 -2.88
N ARG A 148 11.29 -9.80 -3.18
CA ARG A 148 12.40 -9.40 -2.30
C ARG A 148 11.93 -8.85 -0.97
N ASP A 149 11.01 -7.89 -0.98
CA ASP A 149 10.49 -7.27 0.25
C ASP A 149 9.87 -8.32 1.19
N LEU A 150 9.20 -9.35 0.63
CA LEU A 150 8.67 -10.48 1.38
C LEU A 150 9.78 -11.37 1.98
N VAL A 151 10.81 -11.71 1.21
CA VAL A 151 11.94 -12.50 1.70
C VAL A 151 12.72 -11.75 2.78
N ASP A 152 12.95 -10.45 2.60
CA ASP A 152 13.63 -9.61 3.59
C ASP A 152 12.84 -9.57 4.91
N THR A 153 11.51 -9.61 4.84
CA THR A 153 10.66 -9.74 6.02
C THR A 153 10.90 -11.07 6.74
N CYS A 154 11.10 -12.17 6.00
CA CYS A 154 11.42 -13.47 6.59
C CYS A 154 12.84 -13.54 7.18
N ILE A 155 13.84 -12.94 6.52
CA ILE A 155 15.25 -12.95 6.95
C ILE A 155 15.47 -12.08 8.19
N ASN A 156 14.92 -10.86 8.19
CA ASN A 156 15.10 -9.92 9.30
C ASN A 156 14.51 -10.42 10.63
N LEU A 157 13.60 -11.40 10.57
CA LEU A 157 13.02 -12.05 11.74
C LEU A 157 13.81 -13.29 12.22
N ARG A 158 15.01 -13.53 11.67
CA ARG A 158 15.96 -14.59 12.07
C ARG A 158 15.35 -16.00 12.10
N SER A 159 14.65 -16.40 11.05
CA SER A 159 14.25 -17.81 10.92
C SER A 159 15.50 -18.70 10.85
N PRO A 160 15.70 -19.67 11.77
CA PRO A 160 16.84 -20.59 11.70
C PRO A 160 16.73 -21.58 10.53
N TYR A 161 15.55 -21.66 9.89
CA TYR A 161 15.26 -22.59 8.80
C TYR A 161 15.45 -21.95 7.41
N LEU A 162 15.72 -20.64 7.34
CA LEU A 162 16.03 -19.96 6.08
C LEU A 162 17.56 -19.89 5.89
N PRO A 163 18.07 -20.21 4.70
CA PRO A 163 19.50 -20.09 4.43
C PRO A 163 19.99 -18.65 4.65
N PRO A 164 21.14 -18.44 5.32
CA PRO A 164 21.62 -17.12 5.74
C PRO A 164 22.10 -16.21 4.60
N ALA A 165 22.16 -16.70 3.35
CA ALA A 165 22.73 -15.93 2.24
C ALA A 165 21.78 -14.81 1.75
N PRO A 166 22.31 -13.64 1.32
CA PRO A 166 21.54 -12.73 0.50
C PRO A 166 21.16 -13.45 -0.79
N ALA A 167 19.86 -13.61 -1.04
CA ALA A 167 19.40 -14.19 -2.29
C ALA A 167 19.54 -13.14 -3.39
N GLU A 168 20.74 -13.01 -3.97
CA GLU A 168 20.97 -12.09 -5.09
C GLU A 168 20.23 -12.56 -6.35
N GLU A 169 20.05 -13.87 -6.49
CA GLU A 169 19.35 -14.47 -7.62
C GLU A 169 17.85 -14.63 -7.36
N TYR A 170 17.01 -14.19 -8.31
CA TYR A 170 15.55 -14.25 -8.20
C TYR A 170 15.00 -15.67 -8.06
N SER A 171 15.67 -16.66 -8.66
CA SER A 171 15.34 -18.08 -8.49
C SER A 171 15.43 -18.54 -7.02
N SER A 172 16.45 -18.08 -6.29
CA SER A 172 16.60 -18.36 -4.85
C SER A 172 15.54 -17.67 -4.02
N ILE A 173 15.14 -16.44 -4.37
CA ILE A 173 14.06 -15.69 -3.69
C ILE A 173 12.75 -16.50 -3.79
N LEU A 174 12.39 -16.92 -5.01
CA LEU A 174 11.19 -17.70 -5.24
C LEU A 174 11.20 -19.04 -4.52
N SER A 175 12.33 -19.76 -4.50
CA SER A 175 12.47 -21.01 -3.78
C SER A 175 12.20 -20.84 -2.28
N ARG A 176 12.69 -19.75 -1.67
CA ARG A 176 12.42 -19.44 -0.26
C ARG A 176 10.94 -19.12 -0.01
N LEU A 177 10.32 -18.30 -0.86
CA LEU A 177 8.90 -17.96 -0.71
C LEU A 177 7.98 -19.19 -0.85
N ARG A 178 8.38 -20.18 -1.65
CA ARG A 178 7.63 -21.42 -1.88
C ARG A 178 7.72 -22.45 -0.73
N LEU A 179 8.63 -22.27 0.23
CA LEU A 179 8.71 -23.15 1.40
C LEU A 179 7.40 -23.08 2.20
N ALA A 180 6.95 -24.21 2.73
CA ALA A 180 5.76 -24.28 3.56
C ALA A 180 5.89 -23.46 4.85
N VAL A 181 7.12 -23.22 5.30
CA VAL A 181 7.43 -22.41 6.47
C VAL A 181 7.32 -20.91 6.20
N SER A 182 7.25 -20.48 4.93
CA SER A 182 7.12 -19.08 4.52
C SER A 182 5.69 -18.59 4.70
N VAL A 183 5.27 -18.54 5.97
CA VAL A 183 3.94 -18.10 6.40
C VAL A 183 4.03 -16.67 6.88
N PHE A 184 3.14 -15.86 6.32
CA PHE A 184 3.03 -14.45 6.60
C PHE A 184 1.79 -14.17 7.44
N ALA A 185 2.00 -13.82 8.70
CA ALA A 185 0.97 -13.37 9.61
C ALA A 185 0.66 -11.90 9.35
N PHE A 186 -0.61 -11.63 9.08
CA PHE A 186 -1.16 -10.30 8.92
C PHE A 186 -2.21 -10.03 10.01
N HIS A 187 -2.06 -8.89 10.68
CA HIS A 187 -3.04 -8.38 11.64
C HIS A 187 -3.88 -7.32 10.97
N ASP A 188 -5.18 -7.59 10.85
CA ASP A 188 -6.11 -6.60 10.34
C ASP A 188 -6.49 -5.65 11.49
N ASP A 189 -5.80 -4.51 11.57
CA ASP A 189 -6.02 -3.45 12.57
C ASP A 189 -7.38 -2.74 12.43
N VAL A 190 -8.19 -3.15 11.45
CA VAL A 190 -9.54 -2.62 11.20
C VAL A 190 -10.48 -2.78 12.40
N ASN A 191 -10.32 -3.78 13.25
CA ASN A 191 -11.17 -3.91 14.44
C ASN A 191 -10.52 -3.30 15.68
N PHE A 192 -10.50 -1.96 15.75
CA PHE A 192 -9.97 -1.15 16.86
C PHE A 192 -10.54 -1.54 18.24
N PHE A 193 -11.74 -2.11 18.27
CA PHE A 193 -12.46 -2.49 19.51
C PHE A 193 -12.37 -3.99 19.86
N SER A 194 -11.71 -4.81 19.03
CA SER A 194 -11.58 -6.24 19.30
C SER A 194 -10.12 -6.61 19.49
N SER A 195 -9.76 -7.02 20.71
CA SER A 195 -8.51 -7.71 21.01
C SER A 195 -8.38 -9.08 20.32
N ARG A 196 -9.36 -9.47 19.49
CA ARG A 196 -9.44 -10.73 18.75
C ARG A 196 -9.55 -10.51 17.23
N SER A 197 -8.92 -9.47 16.69
CA SER A 197 -8.83 -9.35 15.23
C SER A 197 -8.18 -10.61 14.65
N PRO A 198 -8.83 -11.28 13.68
CA PRO A 198 -8.33 -12.54 13.16
C PRO A 198 -6.93 -12.33 12.58
N ARG A 199 -5.98 -13.16 13.01
CA ARG A 199 -4.68 -13.25 12.36
C ARG A 199 -4.92 -13.97 11.03
N HIS A 200 -4.61 -13.30 9.94
CA HIS A 200 -4.60 -13.94 8.63
C HIS A 200 -3.21 -14.54 8.42
N MET A 201 -3.13 -15.85 8.29
CA MET A 201 -1.89 -16.52 7.89
C MET A 201 -1.94 -16.77 6.40
N LEU A 202 -1.01 -16.17 5.66
CA LEU A 202 -0.97 -16.19 4.22
C LEU A 202 0.30 -16.89 3.76
N LEU A 203 0.18 -17.74 2.75
CA LEU A 203 1.30 -18.39 2.09
C LEU A 203 1.58 -17.70 0.76
N TYR A 204 2.72 -17.97 0.15
CA TYR A 204 2.96 -17.58 -1.24
C TYR A 204 2.26 -18.55 -2.22
N PRO A 205 1.65 -18.07 -3.32
CA PRO A 205 1.49 -16.67 -3.72
C PRO A 205 0.22 -15.99 -3.17
N ASP A 206 -0.54 -16.64 -2.30
CA ASP A 206 -1.83 -16.15 -1.76
C ASP A 206 -1.73 -14.75 -1.13
N ILE A 207 -0.62 -14.44 -0.44
CA ILE A 207 -0.36 -13.11 0.15
C ILE A 207 -0.48 -11.97 -0.87
N LEU A 208 -0.14 -12.21 -2.12
CA LEU A 208 -0.12 -11.20 -3.18
C LEU A 208 -1.52 -10.81 -3.63
N ARG A 209 -2.48 -11.73 -3.48
CA ARG A 209 -3.90 -11.52 -3.80
C ARG A 209 -4.69 -10.98 -2.61
N PHE A 210 -4.06 -10.87 -1.44
CA PHE A 210 -4.76 -10.50 -0.22
C PHE A 210 -5.19 -9.03 -0.27
N ARG A 211 -6.51 -8.83 -0.19
CA ARG A 211 -7.17 -7.54 -0.43
C ARG A 211 -6.60 -6.39 0.40
N THR A 212 -6.16 -6.64 1.63
CA THR A 212 -5.71 -5.56 2.52
C THR A 212 -4.42 -4.86 2.07
N PHE A 213 -3.64 -5.44 1.16
CA PHE A 213 -2.47 -4.80 0.54
C PHE A 213 -2.82 -3.90 -0.65
N ILE A 214 -4.08 -3.91 -1.08
CA ILE A 214 -4.55 -3.23 -2.29
C ILE A 214 -5.73 -2.30 -1.95
N GLU A 215 -6.71 -2.78 -1.19
CA GLU A 215 -7.92 -2.05 -0.84
C GLU A 215 -7.61 -0.83 0.05
N PRO A 216 -8.29 0.31 -0.18
CA PRO A 216 -8.12 1.48 0.65
C PRO A 216 -8.57 1.16 2.09
N CYS A 217 -7.87 1.72 3.07
CA CYS A 217 -8.26 1.55 4.47
C CYS A 217 -9.71 2.01 4.65
N ARG A 218 -10.61 1.11 5.07
CA ARG A 218 -12.03 1.45 5.36
C ARG A 218 -12.19 2.41 6.55
N PHE A 219 -11.09 2.75 7.24
CA PHE A 219 -11.06 3.60 8.45
C PHE A 219 -10.79 5.07 8.16
N SER A 220 -10.89 5.52 6.91
CA SER A 220 -10.85 6.96 6.59
C SER A 220 -12.04 7.76 7.16
N HIS A 221 -12.95 7.13 7.90
CA HIS A 221 -13.99 7.81 8.69
C HIS A 221 -13.43 8.63 9.87
N PHE A 222 -12.16 8.46 10.25
CA PHE A 222 -11.53 9.42 11.16
C PHE A 222 -11.20 10.69 10.38
N ASN A 223 -11.83 11.79 10.82
CA ASN A 223 -11.72 13.22 10.43
C ASN A 223 -10.30 13.72 10.07
N HIS A 224 -9.64 13.10 9.11
CA HIS A 224 -8.42 13.61 8.53
C HIS A 224 -8.80 14.58 7.43
N THR A 225 -8.23 15.78 7.51
CA THR A 225 -8.19 16.70 6.38
C THR A 225 -7.75 15.92 5.14
N PRO A 226 -8.54 15.92 4.04
CA PRO A 226 -8.17 15.25 2.82
C PRO A 226 -6.75 15.64 2.42
N ASN A 227 -5.95 14.65 2.03
CA ASN A 227 -4.66 14.90 1.38
C ASN A 227 -4.68 14.29 -0.03
N ALA A 228 -3.81 14.78 -0.90
CA ALA A 228 -3.73 14.32 -2.29
C ALA A 228 -3.64 12.78 -2.40
N THR A 229 -2.82 12.14 -1.55
CA THR A 229 -2.67 10.68 -1.54
C THR A 229 -3.99 9.96 -1.25
N SER A 230 -4.77 10.43 -0.27
CA SER A 230 -6.07 9.84 0.08
C SER A 230 -7.10 9.99 -1.04
N ILE A 231 -7.07 11.11 -1.76
CA ILE A 231 -7.92 11.36 -2.92
C ILE A 231 -7.55 10.41 -4.05
N ALA A 232 -6.26 10.31 -4.38
CA ALA A 232 -5.75 9.39 -5.40
C ALA A 232 -6.17 7.94 -5.10
N GLN A 233 -5.98 7.49 -3.85
CA GLN A 233 -6.34 6.14 -3.42
C GLN A 233 -7.84 5.87 -3.53
N LYS A 234 -8.68 6.84 -3.14
CA LYS A 234 -10.13 6.75 -3.26
C LYS A 234 -10.57 6.63 -4.72
N ILE A 235 -9.98 7.44 -5.62
CA ILE A 235 -10.29 7.40 -7.05
C ILE A 235 -9.89 6.06 -7.66
N MET A 236 -8.70 5.56 -7.34
CA MET A 236 -8.18 4.31 -7.89
C MET A 236 -8.79 3.06 -7.25
N GLY A 237 -9.57 3.21 -6.17
CA GLY A 237 -10.12 2.07 -5.43
C GLY A 237 -9.06 1.24 -4.72
N GLY A 238 -7.89 1.82 -4.42
CA GLY A 238 -6.78 1.12 -3.79
C GLY A 238 -5.49 1.93 -3.71
N HIS A 239 -4.43 1.31 -3.20
CA HIS A 239 -3.09 1.88 -3.11
C HIS A 239 -2.05 0.94 -3.74
N PRO A 240 -0.84 1.44 -4.08
CA PRO A 240 0.24 0.58 -4.52
C PRO A 240 0.53 -0.50 -3.48
N TRP A 241 0.84 -1.72 -3.93
CA TRP A 241 1.16 -2.84 -3.09
C TRP A 241 2.42 -2.53 -2.27
N SER A 242 2.39 -2.86 -0.98
CA SER A 242 3.54 -2.69 -0.08
C SER A 242 3.44 -3.67 1.08
N VAL A 243 4.57 -4.28 1.45
CA VAL A 243 4.70 -5.12 2.66
C VAL A 243 4.42 -4.30 3.93
N CYS A 244 4.87 -3.05 3.94
CA CYS A 244 4.66 -2.13 5.05
C CYS A 244 3.56 -1.12 4.67
N ARG A 245 2.41 -1.15 5.36
CA ARG A 245 1.47 -0.03 5.25
C ARG A 245 2.08 1.19 5.96
N SER A 246 2.35 2.25 5.20
CA SER A 246 2.64 3.56 5.78
C SER A 246 1.37 4.08 6.47
N GLY A 247 1.41 4.20 7.81
CA GLY A 247 0.28 4.66 8.63
C GLY A 247 0.64 4.68 10.12
N ARG A 248 -0.26 5.22 10.97
CA ARG A 248 -0.03 5.33 12.43
C ARG A 248 0.15 3.97 13.13
N ARG A 249 -0.30 2.87 12.51
CA ARG A 249 0.03 1.50 12.87
C ARG A 249 0.34 0.74 11.58
N PRO A 250 1.62 0.45 11.29
CA PRO A 250 1.94 -0.32 10.11
C PRO A 250 1.41 -1.73 10.31
N SER A 251 0.44 -2.13 9.48
CA SER A 251 0.12 -3.55 9.35
C SER A 251 1.42 -4.24 8.94
N THR A 252 2.01 -4.95 9.89
CA THR A 252 3.33 -5.52 9.74
C THR A 252 3.10 -6.97 9.37
N VAL A 253 3.45 -7.30 8.13
CA VAL A 253 3.60 -8.70 7.75
C VAL A 253 4.70 -9.29 8.64
N LYS A 254 4.37 -10.34 9.39
CA LYS A 254 5.33 -11.05 10.24
C LYS A 254 5.52 -12.45 9.73
N TYR A 255 6.74 -12.96 9.80
CA TYR A 255 7.02 -14.37 9.57
C TYR A 255 6.52 -15.19 10.76
N PHE A 256 5.79 -16.27 10.49
CA PHE A 256 5.26 -17.19 11.50
C PHE A 256 6.16 -18.43 11.61
N SER A 257 7.12 -18.37 12.52
CA SER A 257 8.15 -19.41 12.72
C SER A 257 7.58 -20.77 13.14
N GLU A 258 6.44 -20.77 13.82
CA GLU A 258 5.82 -21.95 14.41
C GLU A 258 5.22 -22.88 13.34
N ALA A 259 5.08 -22.40 12.10
CA ALA A 259 4.80 -23.25 10.94
C ALA A 259 5.82 -24.40 10.82
N ALA A 260 7.07 -24.20 11.25
CA ALA A 260 8.10 -25.23 11.24
C ALA A 260 7.73 -26.44 12.11
N SER A 261 7.14 -26.21 13.29
CA SER A 261 6.71 -27.27 14.20
C SER A 261 5.60 -28.12 13.58
N ILE A 262 4.66 -27.47 12.86
CA ILE A 262 3.59 -28.16 12.14
C ILE A 262 4.16 -29.03 11.01
N ILE A 263 5.07 -28.48 10.21
CA ILE A 263 5.72 -29.21 9.11
C ILE A 263 6.50 -30.41 9.65
N HIS A 264 7.25 -30.22 10.75
CA HIS A 264 7.99 -31.29 11.40
C HIS A 264 7.08 -32.38 11.96
N ALA A 265 5.94 -32.02 12.57
CA ALA A 265 4.94 -32.98 13.04
C ALA A 265 4.33 -33.82 11.91
N CYS A 266 4.35 -33.32 10.68
CA CYS A 266 3.95 -34.08 9.49
C CYS A 266 5.07 -34.97 8.91
N GLY A 267 6.24 -35.05 9.56
CA GLY A 267 7.38 -35.86 9.11
C GLY A 267 8.17 -35.23 7.97
N MET A 268 7.98 -33.92 7.71
CA MET A 268 8.66 -33.19 6.65
C MET A 268 9.76 -32.30 7.23
N ASP A 269 10.76 -31.96 6.41
CA ASP A 269 11.83 -31.04 6.80
C ASP A 269 11.43 -29.57 6.48
N PRO A 270 11.29 -28.68 7.49
CA PRO A 270 10.90 -27.29 7.27
C PRO A 270 11.83 -26.48 6.37
N SER A 271 13.09 -26.89 6.22
CA SER A 271 14.07 -26.17 5.41
C SER A 271 13.94 -26.45 3.90
N THR A 272 13.25 -27.53 3.53
CA THR A 272 13.12 -28.01 2.14
C THR A 272 11.67 -28.22 1.70
N ALA A 273 10.76 -28.51 2.64
CA ALA A 273 9.36 -28.79 2.33
C ALA A 273 8.67 -27.56 1.73
N THR A 274 8.11 -27.73 0.53
CA THR A 274 7.35 -26.68 -0.13
C THR A 274 5.87 -26.73 0.24
N VAL A 275 5.15 -25.63 -0.03
CA VAL A 275 3.68 -25.59 0.06
C VAL A 275 3.03 -26.71 -0.76
N ASN A 276 3.60 -27.03 -1.93
CA ASN A 276 3.09 -28.09 -2.79
C ASN A 276 3.31 -29.48 -2.19
N ASP A 277 4.45 -29.72 -1.52
CA ASP A 277 4.70 -30.98 -0.83
C ASP A 277 3.68 -31.21 0.29
N MET A 278 3.44 -30.19 1.12
CA MET A 278 2.44 -30.25 2.20
C MET A 278 1.01 -30.39 1.67
N ASN A 279 0.67 -29.71 0.57
CA ASN A 279 -0.63 -29.88 -0.10
C ASN A 279 -0.81 -31.29 -0.66
N ARG A 280 0.25 -31.91 -1.21
CA ARG A 280 0.21 -33.29 -1.74
C ARG A 280 0.13 -34.33 -0.64
N LEU A 281 0.80 -34.11 0.49
CA LEU A 281 0.71 -34.97 1.66
C LEU A 281 -0.69 -34.93 2.30
N ASP A 282 -1.40 -33.79 2.21
CA ASP A 282 -2.71 -33.51 2.80
C ASP A 282 -2.88 -34.03 4.24
N PRO A 283 -1.94 -33.70 5.17
CA PRO A 283 -1.99 -34.28 6.50
C PRO A 283 -3.17 -33.72 7.31
N ARG A 284 -3.75 -34.59 8.14
CA ARG A 284 -4.82 -34.25 9.08
C ARG A 284 -4.25 -34.11 10.47
N LEU A 285 -4.33 -32.90 11.01
CA LEU A 285 -3.74 -32.54 12.29
C LEU A 285 -4.85 -32.41 13.34
N ARG A 286 -4.56 -32.92 14.54
CA ARG A 286 -5.43 -32.80 15.71
C ARG A 286 -4.93 -31.68 16.60
N CYS A 287 -5.83 -30.82 17.06
CA CYS A 287 -5.48 -29.78 18.02
C CYS A 287 -5.62 -30.24 19.46
N ASP A 288 -4.50 -30.49 20.12
CA ASP A 288 -4.49 -30.94 21.52
C ASP A 288 -4.99 -29.85 22.48
N ILE A 289 -4.76 -28.56 22.16
CA ILE A 289 -5.31 -27.43 22.95
C ILE A 289 -6.84 -27.44 22.91
N CYS A 290 -7.46 -27.69 21.76
CA CYS A 290 -8.92 -27.76 21.64
C CYS A 290 -9.51 -28.93 22.44
N ILE A 291 -8.80 -30.06 22.51
CA ILE A 291 -9.21 -31.20 23.33
C ILE A 291 -9.21 -30.81 24.81
N VAL A 292 -8.12 -30.19 25.28
CA VAL A 292 -7.98 -29.80 26.69
C VAL A 292 -8.94 -28.67 27.07
N SER A 293 -9.07 -27.64 26.23
CA SER A 293 -9.81 -26.42 26.59
C SER A 293 -11.31 -26.49 26.30
N LYS A 294 -11.72 -27.29 25.31
CA LYS A 294 -13.13 -27.37 24.87
C LYS A 294 -13.72 -28.77 24.96
N HIS A 295 -12.95 -29.76 25.41
CA HIS A 295 -13.35 -31.18 25.38
C HIS A 295 -13.79 -31.65 23.98
N GLN A 296 -13.21 -31.05 22.93
CA GLN A 296 -13.56 -31.33 21.53
C GLN A 296 -12.32 -31.72 20.74
N THR A 297 -12.41 -32.86 20.05
CA THR A 297 -11.42 -33.27 19.06
C THR A 297 -11.64 -32.50 17.77
N VAL A 298 -10.83 -31.47 17.56
CA VAL A 298 -10.85 -30.72 16.29
C VAL A 298 -9.73 -31.29 15.40
N VAL A 299 -10.13 -31.88 14.28
CA VAL A 299 -9.23 -32.31 13.20
C VAL A 299 -9.30 -31.29 12.08
N MET A 300 -8.14 -30.87 11.58
CA MET A 300 -8.05 -29.82 10.58
C MET A 300 -6.95 -30.11 9.55
N THR A 301 -6.98 -29.40 8.43
CA THR A 301 -5.90 -29.45 7.43
C THR A 301 -4.69 -28.70 7.96
N TRP A 302 -3.51 -28.95 7.37
CA TRP A 302 -2.29 -28.21 7.73
C TRP A 302 -2.41 -26.69 7.52
N ARG A 303 -3.12 -26.25 6.49
CA ARG A 303 -3.38 -24.81 6.25
C ARG A 303 -4.22 -24.21 7.37
N THR A 304 -5.25 -24.92 7.83
CA THR A 304 -6.05 -24.47 8.97
C THR A 304 -5.21 -24.48 10.24
N ALA A 305 -4.37 -25.48 10.46
CA ALA A 305 -3.46 -25.57 11.60
C ALA A 305 -2.49 -24.37 11.67
N VAL A 306 -1.85 -24.07 10.54
CA VAL A 306 -1.02 -22.87 10.40
C VAL A 306 -1.85 -21.62 10.68
N GLY A 307 -3.06 -21.53 10.10
CA GLY A 307 -4.00 -20.42 10.27
C GLY A 307 -4.36 -20.09 11.72
N VAL A 308 -4.52 -21.12 12.56
CA VAL A 308 -4.86 -20.95 13.99
C VAL A 308 -3.65 -20.88 14.90
N GLY A 309 -2.45 -21.10 14.36
CA GLY A 309 -1.20 -21.16 15.12
C GLY A 309 -1.18 -22.29 16.13
N LEU A 310 -1.38 -23.52 15.63
CA LEU A 310 -1.36 -24.75 16.41
C LEU A 310 -0.03 -25.00 17.13
#